data_AF-A0A6D2KP97-F1
#
_entry.id   AF-A0A6D2KP97-F1
#
_cell.length_a   1.000
_cell.length_b   1.000
_cell.length_c   1.000
_cell.angle_alpha   90.00
_cell.angle_beta   90.00
_cell.angle_gamma   90.00
#
_symmetry.space_group_name_H-M   'P 1'
#
loop_
_entity.id
_entity.type
_entity.pdbx_description
1 polymer ?
#
loop_
_entity_poly.entity_id
_entity_poly.type
_entity_poly.pdbx_seq_one_letter_code
_entity_poly.pdbx_strand_id
1 'polypeptide(L)'
;MWLSLGDKNSGYFHAATRGRRARNNISVFEDDEGKTVYEEAKIAEVITNYFEKMFTSQTGSRAEAVNQGIKPSISTETNRRLTQIPSPQEVNATIFSIHPDKASGPDGFSASFFHSNWETIGE
;
A
#
# COMPACT_ATOMS: atom_id res chain seq x y z
N MET A 1 32.37 -18.64 24.22
CA MET A 1 32.62 -19.63 23.14
C MET A 1 32.58 -19.01 21.73
N TRP A 2 31.70 -18.02 21.46
CA TRP A 2 31.73 -17.23 20.20
C TRP A 2 32.99 -16.37 20.06
N LEU A 3 33.35 -15.64 21.13
CA LEU A 3 34.51 -14.72 21.18
C LEU A 3 35.85 -15.37 20.83
N SER A 4 35.98 -16.70 20.97
CA SER A 4 37.22 -17.44 20.72
C SER A 4 37.28 -18.13 19.35
N LEU A 5 36.16 -18.32 18.66
CA LEU A 5 36.10 -19.09 17.40
C LEU A 5 35.99 -18.21 16.14
N GLY A 6 35.70 -16.91 16.29
CA GLY A 6 35.60 -15.94 15.19
C GLY A 6 34.48 -16.27 14.20
N ASP A 7 34.46 -15.56 13.06
CA ASP A 7 33.49 -15.73 11.95
C ASP A 7 33.89 -16.86 10.98
N LYS A 8 34.57 -17.90 11.49
CA LYS A 8 34.91 -19.08 10.70
C LYS A 8 33.75 -20.07 10.81
N ASN A 9 33.41 -20.75 9.71
CA ASN A 9 32.39 -21.80 9.65
C ASN A 9 32.79 -23.01 10.52
N SER A 10 32.68 -22.85 11.83
CA SER A 10 33.11 -23.79 12.86
C SER A 10 31.95 -24.71 13.25
N GLY A 11 32.27 -25.83 13.91
CA GLY A 11 31.26 -26.78 14.39
C GLY A 11 30.17 -26.13 15.27
N TYR A 12 30.50 -25.03 15.96
CA TYR A 12 29.55 -24.23 16.73
C TYR A 12 28.44 -23.64 15.85
N PHE A 13 28.80 -23.00 14.72
CA PHE A 13 27.82 -22.40 13.79
C PHE A 13 26.97 -23.47 13.11
N HIS A 14 27.56 -24.60 12.74
CA HIS A 14 26.81 -25.73 12.21
C HIS A 14 25.80 -26.28 13.23
N ALA A 15 26.18 -26.38 14.51
CA ALA A 15 25.27 -26.81 15.58
C ALA A 15 24.14 -25.77 15.82
N ALA A 16 24.47 -24.48 15.83
CA ALA A 16 23.49 -23.40 15.95
C ALA A 16 22.48 -23.41 14.79
N THR A 17 22.94 -23.57 13.55
CA THR A 17 22.08 -23.68 12.35
C THR A 17 21.22 -24.94 12.39
N ARG A 18 21.76 -26.09 12.80
CA ARG A 18 20.96 -27.32 12.99
C ARG A 18 19.87 -27.12 14.05
N GLY A 19 20.20 -26.51 15.18
CA GLY A 19 19.21 -26.21 16.24
C GLY A 19 18.12 -25.25 15.75
N ARG A 20 18.47 -24.22 14.98
CA ARG A 20 17.50 -23.32 14.35
C ARG A 20 16.60 -24.05 13.35
N ARG A 21 17.18 -24.90 12.49
CA ARG A 21 16.41 -25.71 11.52
C ARG A 21 15.42 -26.63 12.21
N ALA A 22 15.86 -27.36 13.24
CA ALA A 22 14.98 -28.26 13.98
C ALA A 22 13.80 -27.53 14.64
N ARG A 23 14.06 -26.37 15.25
CA ARG A 23 13.01 -25.56 15.91
C ARG A 23 12.03 -24.92 14.92
N ASN A 24 12.52 -24.52 13.75
CA ASN A 24 11.70 -23.84 12.75
C ASN A 24 11.08 -24.82 11.73
N ASN A 25 11.31 -26.13 11.88
CA ASN A 25 10.77 -27.13 10.99
C ASN A 25 9.26 -27.27 11.24
N ILE A 26 8.46 -27.05 10.20
CA ILE A 26 7.01 -27.28 10.25
C ILE A 26 6.77 -28.71 9.78
N SER A 27 6.51 -29.62 10.73
CA SER A 27 6.31 -31.05 10.45
C SER A 27 4.85 -31.45 10.25
N VAL A 28 3.92 -30.56 10.58
CA VAL A 28 2.47 -30.79 10.51
C VAL A 28 1.80 -29.49 10.12
N PHE A 29 0.88 -29.56 9.17
CA PHE A 29 0.03 -28.45 8.76
C PHE A 29 -1.39 -28.95 8.46
N GLU A 30 -2.37 -28.07 8.43
CA GLU A 30 -3.76 -28.39 8.09
C GLU A 30 -4.15 -27.62 6.84
N ASP A 31 -4.75 -28.29 5.86
CA ASP A 31 -5.26 -27.66 4.64
C ASP A 31 -6.63 -27.00 4.86
N ASP A 32 -7.18 -26.39 3.81
CA ASP A 32 -8.46 -25.68 3.84
C ASP A 32 -9.69 -26.60 3.99
N GLU A 33 -9.51 -27.92 3.80
CA GLU A 33 -10.53 -28.94 4.04
C GLU A 33 -10.44 -29.53 5.47
N GLY A 34 -9.52 -29.03 6.30
CA GLY A 34 -9.31 -29.52 7.66
C GLY A 34 -8.51 -30.82 7.72
N LYS A 35 -7.81 -31.19 6.64
CA LYS A 35 -7.01 -32.40 6.57
C LYS A 35 -5.55 -32.11 6.92
N THR A 36 -4.98 -32.96 7.75
CA THR A 36 -3.60 -32.83 8.21
C THR A 36 -2.61 -33.35 7.17
N VAL A 37 -1.59 -32.54 6.86
CA VAL A 37 -0.46 -32.86 5.99
C VAL A 37 0.85 -32.87 6.78
N TYR A 38 1.73 -33.81 6.42
CA TYR A 38 2.99 -34.08 7.14
C TYR A 38 4.22 -33.99 6.23
N GLU A 39 4.03 -34.11 4.92
CA GLU A 39 5.12 -34.08 3.93
C GLU A 39 5.50 -32.63 3.63
N GLU A 40 6.79 -32.29 3.75
CA GLU A 40 7.31 -30.93 3.54
C GLU A 40 6.90 -30.35 2.18
N ALA A 41 6.94 -31.15 1.11
CA ALA A 41 6.51 -30.74 -0.21
C ALA A 41 5.02 -30.36 -0.27
N LYS A 42 4.15 -31.13 0.41
CA LYS A 42 2.71 -30.85 0.49
C LYS A 42 2.42 -29.64 1.37
N ILE A 43 3.16 -29.47 2.47
CA ILE A 43 3.07 -28.28 3.32
C ILE A 43 3.42 -27.02 2.51
N ALA A 44 4.51 -27.06 1.74
CA ALA A 44 4.90 -25.96 0.87
C ALA A 44 3.84 -25.65 -0.20
N GLU A 45 3.24 -26.68 -0.81
CA GLU A 45 2.15 -26.55 -1.78
C GLU A 45 0.91 -25.89 -1.16
N VAL A 46 0.45 -26.35 0.02
CA VAL A 46 -0.71 -25.77 0.72
C VAL A 46 -0.46 -24.29 1.04
N ILE A 47 0.72 -23.94 1.56
CA ILE A 47 1.09 -22.55 1.86
C ILE A 47 1.11 -21.70 0.59
N THR A 48 1.70 -22.21 -0.49
CA THR A 48 1.81 -21.49 -1.77
C THR A 48 0.42 -21.21 -2.33
N ASN A 49 -0.43 -22.25 -2.43
CA ASN A 49 -1.79 -22.14 -2.93
C ASN A 49 -2.63 -21.16 -2.10
N TYR A 50 -2.48 -21.17 -0.77
CA TYR A 50 -3.16 -20.24 0.12
C TYR A 50 -2.82 -18.78 -0.21
N PHE A 51 -1.52 -18.45 -0.28
CA PHE A 51 -1.09 -17.09 -0.54
C PHE A 51 -1.35 -16.67 -2.00
N GLU A 52 -1.21 -17.57 -2.97
CA GLU A 52 -1.60 -17.30 -4.35
C GLU A 52 -3.08 -16.93 -4.44
N LYS A 53 -3.96 -17.70 -3.81
CA LYS A 53 -5.40 -17.39 -3.76
C LYS A 53 -5.70 -16.08 -3.04
N MET A 54 -4.99 -15.78 -1.94
CA MET A 54 -5.15 -14.55 -1.17
C MET A 54 -4.71 -13.30 -1.95
N PHE A 55 -3.60 -13.40 -2.69
CA PHE A 55 -3.04 -12.28 -3.45
C PHE A 55 -3.55 -12.19 -4.89
N THR A 56 -4.24 -13.22 -5.38
CA THR A 56 -4.94 -13.17 -6.67
C THR A 56 -6.25 -12.42 -6.51
N SER A 57 -6.42 -11.35 -7.29
CA SER A 57 -7.67 -10.60 -7.31
C SER A 57 -8.82 -11.50 -7.76
N GLN A 58 -9.75 -11.79 -6.85
CA GLN A 58 -10.96 -12.52 -7.19
C GLN A 58 -11.86 -11.64 -8.08
N THR A 59 -12.39 -12.22 -9.16
CA THR A 59 -13.36 -11.55 -10.01
C THR A 59 -14.69 -11.49 -9.24
N GLY A 60 -15.11 -10.27 -8.91
CA GLY A 60 -16.32 -10.02 -8.14
C GLY A 60 -16.57 -8.52 -8.04
N SER A 61 -17.82 -8.14 -7.80
CA SER A 61 -18.25 -6.75 -7.79
C SER A 61 -17.77 -6.02 -6.52
N ARG A 62 -16.46 -5.73 -6.45
CA ARG A 62 -15.90 -4.82 -5.46
C ARG A 62 -16.65 -3.50 -5.46
N ALA A 63 -17.11 -3.06 -6.63
CA ALA A 63 -17.98 -1.90 -6.79
C ALA A 63 -19.30 -2.08 -6.01
N GLU A 64 -20.01 -3.21 -6.15
CA GLU A 64 -21.24 -3.45 -5.36
C GLU A 64 -20.96 -3.54 -3.87
N ALA A 65 -19.92 -4.24 -3.42
CA ALA A 65 -19.60 -4.35 -2.00
C ALA A 65 -19.28 -2.98 -1.38
N VAL A 66 -18.54 -2.14 -2.10
CA VAL A 66 -18.23 -0.77 -1.70
C VAL A 66 -19.49 0.10 -1.73
N ASN A 67 -20.32 -0.01 -2.76
CA ASN A 67 -21.57 0.74 -2.89
C ASN A 67 -22.62 0.35 -1.84
N GLN A 68 -22.62 -0.91 -1.37
CA GLN A 68 -23.47 -1.34 -0.25
C GLN A 68 -22.96 -0.80 1.10
N GLY A 69 -21.63 -0.66 1.25
CA GLY A 69 -21.00 -0.16 2.48
C GLY A 69 -20.98 1.36 2.62
N ILE A 70 -21.05 2.10 1.52
CA ILE A 70 -20.99 3.57 1.50
C ILE A 70 -22.40 4.14 1.36
N LYS A 71 -22.82 4.90 2.37
CA LYS A 71 -24.05 5.71 2.30
C LYS A 71 -23.70 7.14 1.87
N PRO A 72 -24.40 7.74 0.90
CA PRO A 72 -24.21 9.14 0.56
C PRO A 72 -24.42 10.03 1.80
N SER A 73 -23.43 10.86 2.13
CA SER A 73 -23.44 11.76 3.29
C SER A 73 -23.73 13.21 2.94
N ILE A 74 -23.81 13.54 1.64
CA ILE A 74 -24.05 14.88 1.13
C ILE A 74 -25.32 14.89 0.28
N SER A 75 -26.00 16.05 0.25
CA SER A 75 -27.17 16.24 -0.62
C SER A 75 -26.76 16.25 -2.09
N THR A 76 -27.69 15.89 -2.97
CA THR A 76 -27.51 15.96 -4.43
C THR A 76 -27.04 17.35 -4.88
N GLU A 77 -27.58 18.41 -4.26
CA GLU A 77 -27.20 19.78 -4.58
C GLU A 77 -25.75 20.10 -4.17
N THR A 78 -25.32 19.62 -3.00
CA THR A 78 -23.93 19.76 -2.56
C THR A 78 -22.99 19.00 -3.49
N ASN A 79 -23.37 17.78 -3.88
CA ASN A 79 -22.59 16.98 -4.82
C ASN A 79 -22.47 17.69 -6.18
N ARG A 80 -23.57 18.27 -6.68
CA ARG A 80 -23.57 19.05 -7.93
C ARG A 80 -22.62 20.24 -7.86
N ARG A 81 -22.63 20.98 -6.75
CA ARG A 81 -21.71 22.11 -6.52
C ARG A 81 -20.26 21.67 -6.44
N LEU A 82 -19.96 20.55 -5.77
CA LEU A 82 -18.59 20.05 -5.60
C LEU A 82 -17.98 19.46 -6.88
N THR A 83 -18.83 18.97 -7.80
CA THR A 83 -18.42 18.37 -9.07
C THR A 83 -18.45 19.35 -10.24
N GLN A 84 -18.84 20.61 -10.00
CA GLN A 84 -18.86 21.66 -11.00
C GLN A 84 -17.44 22.06 -11.39
N ILE A 85 -17.22 22.37 -12.66
CA ILE A 85 -15.97 22.98 -13.14
C ILE A 85 -15.85 24.38 -12.52
N PRO A 86 -14.71 24.73 -11.88
CA PRO A 86 -14.53 26.03 -11.27
C PRO A 86 -14.56 27.14 -12.32
N SER A 87 -15.07 28.31 -11.93
CA SER A 87 -15.09 29.47 -12.82
C SER A 87 -13.70 30.12 -12.94
N PRO A 88 -13.38 30.82 -14.04
CA PRO A 88 -12.11 31.56 -14.15
C PRO A 88 -11.89 32.54 -13.00
N GLN A 89 -12.97 33.16 -12.49
CA GLN A 89 -12.93 34.07 -11.34
C GLN A 89 -12.58 33.35 -10.04
N GLU A 90 -13.11 32.14 -9.84
CA GLU A 90 -12.80 31.30 -8.68
C GLU A 90 -11.35 30.81 -8.72
N VAL A 91 -10.86 30.39 -9.88
CA VAL A 91 -9.45 30.00 -10.07
C VAL A 91 -8.54 31.18 -9.75
N ASN A 92 -8.81 32.35 -10.33
CA ASN A 92 -8.04 33.58 -10.09
C ASN A 92 -8.04 33.93 -8.58
N ALA A 93 -9.21 34.06 -7.97
CA ALA A 93 -9.32 34.36 -6.53
C ALA A 93 -8.58 33.33 -5.66
N THR A 94 -8.65 32.06 -6.01
CA THR A 94 -7.96 30.98 -5.28
C THR A 94 -6.45 31.11 -5.39
N ILE A 95 -5.91 31.33 -6.60
CA ILE A 95 -4.47 31.50 -6.81
C ILE A 95 -3.94 32.69 -6.00
N PHE A 96 -4.61 33.85 -6.04
CA PHE A 96 -4.20 35.03 -5.30
C PHE A 96 -4.46 34.96 -3.79
N SER A 97 -5.24 33.98 -3.32
CA SER A 97 -5.40 33.70 -1.89
C SER A 97 -4.19 32.98 -1.28
N ILE A 98 -3.35 32.35 -2.10
CA ILE A 98 -2.16 31.63 -1.65
C ILE A 98 -1.04 32.63 -1.38
N HIS A 99 -0.46 32.59 -0.18
CA HIS A 99 0.67 33.47 0.15
C HIS A 99 1.89 33.20 -0.78
N PRO A 100 2.55 34.21 -1.34
CA PRO A 100 3.64 34.05 -2.32
C PRO A 100 4.79 33.13 -1.86
N ASP A 101 5.12 33.20 -0.57
CA ASP A 101 6.21 32.43 0.06
C ASP A 101 5.84 30.99 0.47
N LYS A 102 4.69 30.47 0.01
CA LYS A 102 4.37 29.06 0.23
C LYS A 102 5.32 28.16 -0.57
N ALA A 103 5.63 27.00 0.01
CA ALA A 103 6.50 26.00 -0.60
C ALA A 103 5.95 25.57 -1.98
N SER A 104 6.86 25.36 -2.93
CA SER A 104 6.53 24.89 -4.28
C SER A 104 6.03 23.45 -4.27
N GLY A 105 5.24 23.09 -5.28
CA GLY A 105 4.88 21.71 -5.55
C GLY A 105 6.06 20.90 -6.11
N PRO A 106 5.83 19.62 -6.45
CA PRO A 106 6.80 18.78 -7.16
C PRO A 106 7.22 19.33 -8.54
N ASP A 107 6.45 20.27 -9.09
CA ASP A 107 6.72 20.99 -10.34
C ASP A 107 7.78 22.10 -10.19
N GLY A 108 8.11 22.49 -8.96
CA GLY A 108 9.10 23.52 -8.65
C GLY A 108 8.61 24.97 -8.79
N PHE A 109 7.34 25.20 -9.10
CA PHE A 109 6.78 26.55 -9.18
C PHE A 109 6.16 26.98 -7.85
N SER A 110 6.47 28.20 -7.40
CA SER A 110 5.88 28.79 -6.18
C SER A 110 4.61 29.58 -6.52
N ALA A 111 3.81 29.93 -5.50
CA ALA A 111 2.66 30.82 -5.67
C ALA A 111 3.06 32.17 -6.27
N SER A 112 4.24 32.70 -5.89
CA SER A 112 4.80 33.93 -6.46
C SER A 112 4.99 33.87 -7.99
N PHE A 113 5.38 32.72 -8.54
CA PHE A 113 5.47 32.52 -9.98
C PHE A 113 4.10 32.70 -10.65
N PHE A 114 3.07 32.04 -10.12
CA PHE A 114 1.72 32.12 -10.68
C PHE A 114 1.13 33.53 -10.57
N HIS A 115 1.36 34.23 -9.46
CA HIS A 115 0.91 35.62 -9.30
C HIS A 115 1.55 36.54 -10.33
N SER A 116 2.86 36.40 -10.54
CA SER A 116 3.64 37.30 -11.41
C SER A 116 3.38 37.07 -12.90
N ASN A 117 3.00 35.85 -13.28
CA ASN A 117 2.81 35.45 -14.68
C ASN A 117 1.33 35.25 -15.04
N TRP A 118 0.39 35.61 -14.14
CA TRP A 118 -1.03 35.33 -14.29
C TRP A 118 -1.62 35.88 -15.60
N GLU A 119 -1.17 37.04 -16.06
CA GLU A 119 -1.61 37.64 -17.33
C GLU A 119 -1.30 36.78 -18.56
N THR A 120 -0.31 35.88 -18.47
CA THR A 120 0.10 34.99 -19.56
C THR A 120 -0.48 33.58 -19.42
N ILE A 121 -0.67 33.09 -18.19
CA ILE A 121 -1.04 31.69 -17.91
C ILE A 121 -2.49 31.50 -17.41
N GLY A 122 -3.18 32.59 -17.07
CA GLY A 122 -4.49 32.58 -16.44
C GLY A 122 -5.69 32.60 -17.41
N GLU A 123 -5.45 32.42 -18.71
CA GLU A 123 -6.46 32.16 -19.74
C GLU A 123 -6.78 30.66 -19.86
#